data_AF-A0A5P2UFJ7-F1
#
_entry.id   AF-A0A5P2UFJ7-F1
#
_cell.length_a   1.000
_cell.length_b   1.000
_cell.length_c   1.000
_cell.angle_alpha   90.00
_cell.angle_beta   90.00
_cell.angle_gamma   90.00
#
_symmetry.space_group_name_H-M   'P 1'
#
loop_
_entity.id
_entity.type
_entity.pdbx_description
1 polymer ?
#
loop_
_entity_poly.entity_id
_entity_poly.type
_entity_poly.pdbx_seq_one_letter_code
_entity_poly.pdbx_strand_id
1 'polypeptide(L)' 'MARAEKEEIPEFDRDVWEYLTYAPGRTCSACSRKVKPLEPVRRRVEDRTSGAPVIVYRHNKCPSARAVAA' A
#
# COMPACT_ATOMS: atom_id res chain seq x y z
N MET A 1 -27.66 -11.93 31.03
CA MET A 1 -26.39 -12.27 30.35
C MET A 1 -26.55 -11.93 28.87
N ALA A 2 -26.27 -10.69 28.47
CA ALA A 2 -26.37 -10.30 27.06
C ALA A 2 -25.22 -11.00 26.30
N ARG A 3 -25.56 -11.85 25.33
CA ARG A 3 -24.59 -12.50 24.46
C ARG A 3 -23.99 -11.40 23.58
N ALA A 4 -22.69 -11.17 23.72
CA ALA A 4 -21.93 -10.34 22.79
C ALA A 4 -22.01 -11.02 21.41
N GLU A 5 -22.88 -10.48 20.56
CA GLU A 5 -22.86 -10.76 19.13
C GLU A 5 -21.51 -10.28 18.61
N LYS A 6 -20.63 -11.23 18.29
CA LYS A 6 -19.40 -10.95 17.57
C LYS A 6 -19.83 -10.48 16.18
N GLU A 7 -19.95 -9.17 16.01
CA GLU A 7 -19.92 -8.55 14.69
C GLU A 7 -18.58 -8.94 14.05
N GLU A 8 -18.63 -9.92 13.15
CA GLU A 8 -17.54 -10.23 12.25
C GLU A 8 -17.32 -9.02 11.35
N ILE A 9 -16.39 -8.16 11.78
CA ILE A 9 -15.88 -7.06 10.98
C ILE A 9 -15.44 -7.71 9.66
N PRO A 10 -16.05 -7.38 8.50
CA PRO A 10 -15.67 -7.97 7.23
C PRO A 10 -14.17 -7.79 7.10
N GLU A 11 -13.45 -8.86 6.74
CA GLU A 11 -11.99 -8.90 6.64
C GLU A 11 -11.54 -7.64 5.91
N PHE A 12 -11.15 -6.63 6.70
CA PHE A 12 -10.82 -5.32 6.18
C PHE A 12 -9.52 -5.56 5.46
N ASP A 13 -9.58 -5.77 4.14
CA ASP A 13 -8.43 -6.01 3.28
C ASP A 13 -7.46 -4.86 3.57
N ARG A 14 -6.42 -5.13 4.37
CA ARG A 14 -5.43 -4.13 4.79
C ARG A 14 -4.66 -3.62 3.57
N ASP A 15 -4.80 -4.34 2.46
CA ASP A 15 -4.37 -4.00 1.10
C ASP A 15 -5.14 -2.81 0.46
N VAL A 16 -6.32 -2.40 0.97
CA VAL A 16 -7.28 -1.54 0.25
C VAL A 16 -6.95 -0.05 0.23
N TRP A 17 -6.03 0.46 1.06
CA TRP A 17 -5.69 1.89 1.00
C TRP A 17 -4.69 2.24 -0.11
N GLU A 18 -4.84 1.60 -1.28
CA GLU A 18 -4.17 1.99 -2.52
C GLU A 18 -5.02 2.95 -3.33
N TYR A 19 -4.55 4.19 -3.46
CA TYR A 19 -5.17 5.15 -4.38
C TYR A 19 -4.14 5.84 -5.25
N LEU A 20 -4.61 6.32 -6.41
CA LEU A 20 -3.81 7.06 -7.36
C LEU A 20 -3.55 8.47 -6.85
N THR A 21 -2.29 8.88 -6.90
CA THR A 21 -1.85 10.22 -6.52
C THR A 21 -0.65 10.64 -7.37
N TYR A 22 -0.22 11.89 -7.21
CA TYR A 22 1.00 12.42 -7.82
C TYR A 22 2.00 12.74 -6.72
N ALA A 23 3.19 12.14 -6.77
CA ALA A 23 4.20 12.28 -5.71
C ALA A 23 5.59 12.58 -6.29
N PRO A 24 5.80 13.76 -6.89
CA PRO A 24 7.07 14.10 -7.53
C PRO A 24 8.25 14.02 -6.55
N GLY A 25 9.36 13.46 -7.00
CA GLY A 25 10.59 13.32 -6.22
C GLY A 25 10.59 12.19 -5.19
N ARG A 26 9.46 11.51 -4.95
CA ARG A 26 9.42 10.27 -4.16
C ARG A 26 10.02 9.11 -4.95
N THR A 27 10.52 8.10 -4.25
CA THR A 27 11.14 6.92 -4.87
C THR A 27 10.10 5.83 -5.01
N CYS A 28 9.96 5.29 -6.23
CA CYS A 28 9.14 4.12 -6.47
C CYS A 28 9.75 2.89 -5.78
N SER A 29 9.01 2.22 -4.90
CA SER A 29 9.52 1.05 -4.17
C SER A 29 9.72 -0.19 -5.05
N ALA A 30 9.16 -0.21 -6.27
CA ALA A 30 9.27 -1.34 -7.19
C ALA A 30 10.47 -1.23 -8.15
N CYS A 31 10.81 -0.03 -8.64
CA CYS A 31 11.90 0.17 -9.60
C CYS A 31 13.05 1.04 -9.08
N SER A 32 12.94 1.54 -7.85
CA SER A 32 13.92 2.42 -7.18
C SER A 32 14.22 3.73 -7.91
N ARG A 33 13.42 4.09 -8.91
CA ARG A 33 13.54 5.38 -9.63
C ARG A 33 12.70 6.45 -8.97
N LYS A 34 13.13 7.71 -9.10
CA LYS A 34 12.34 8.87 -8.69
C LYS A 34 11.11 9.03 -9.58
N VAL A 35 9.99 9.38 -8.97
CA VAL A 35 8.73 9.74 -9.62
C VAL A 35 8.88 11.15 -10.20
N LYS A 36 8.61 11.31 -11.49
CA LYS A 36 8.65 12.62 -12.16
C LYS A 36 7.39 13.44 -11.86
N PRO A 37 7.42 14.77 -12.09
CA PRO A 37 6.21 15.58 -12.09
C PRO A 37 5.15 14.99 -13.02
N LEU A 38 3.90 14.98 -12.57
CA LEU A 38 2.73 14.47 -13.30
C LEU A 38 2.76 12.97 -13.63
N GLU A 39 3.70 12.18 -13.07
CA GLU A 39 3.62 10.73 -13.16
C GLU A 39 2.64 10.18 -12.10
N PRO A 40 1.58 9.46 -12.50
CA PRO A 40 0.64 8.89 -11.56
C PRO A 40 1.26 7.69 -10.84
N VAL A 41 1.10 7.67 -9.52
CA VAL A 41 1.60 6.64 -8.63
C VAL A 41 0.50 6.10 -7.73
N ARG A 42 0.60 4.83 -7.35
CA ARG A 42 -0.17 4.24 -6.26
C ARG A 42 0.55 4.53 -4.96
N ARG A 43 -0.20 5.07 -4.00
CA ARG A 43 0.26 5.22 -2.62
C ARG A 43 -0.35 4.10 -1.79
N ARG A 44 0.47 3.40 -1.02
CA ARG A 44 0.06 2.33 -0.10
C ARG A 44 0.69 2.58 1.27
N VAL A 45 0.00 2.18 2.34
CA VAL A 45 0.62 2.02 3.66
C VAL A 45 1.07 0.57 3.77
N GLU A 46 2.36 0.35 4.01
CA GLU A 46 2.96 -0.96 4.17
C GLU A 46 3.35 -1.14 5.63
N ASP A 47 2.78 -2.15 6.27
CA ASP A 47 3.17 -2.56 7.61
C ASP A 47 4.62 -3.05 7.61
N ARG A 48 5.35 -2.76 8.69
CA ARG A 48 6.71 -3.23 8.88
C ARG A 48 6.75 -4.34 9.91
N THR A 49 7.63 -5.32 9.70
CA THR A 49 7.90 -6.39 10.68
C THR A 49 8.30 -5.83 12.05
N SER A 50 8.92 -4.65 12.06
CA SER A 50 9.20 -3.91 13.29
C SER A 50 9.14 -2.39 13.03
N GLY A 51 8.57 -1.67 13.99
CA GLY A 51 8.42 -0.22 13.94
C GLY A 51 7.10 0.27 13.34
N ALA A 52 7.01 1.59 13.12
CA ALA A 52 5.81 2.21 12.58
C ALA A 52 5.59 1.84 11.10
N PRO A 53 4.33 1.72 10.65
CA PRO A 53 4.01 1.49 9.23
C PRO A 53 4.54 2.63 8.35
N VAL A 54 4.88 2.31 7.11
CA VAL A 54 5.48 3.27 6.17
C VAL A 54 4.61 3.49 4.95
N ILE A 55 4.63 4.71 4.43
CA ILE A 55 4.01 5.05 3.16
C ILE A 55 4.96 4.70 2.02
N VAL A 56 4.52 3.84 1.11
CA VAL A 56 5.25 3.49 -0.11
C VAL A 56 4.55 4.07 -1.34
N TYR A 57 5.35 4.45 -2.33
CA TYR A 57 4.88 4.95 -3.62
C TYR A 57 5.32 3.97 -4.71
N ARG A 58 4.44 3.63 -5.65
CA ARG A 58 4.76 2.82 -6.83
C ARG A 58 4.21 3.42 -8.10
N HIS A 59 4.97 3.40 -9.19
CA HIS A 59 4.43 3.76 -10.49
C HIS A 59 3.33 2.77 -10.90
N ASN A 60 2.29 3.27 -11.57
CA ASN A 60 1.23 2.43 -12.11
C ASN A 60 1.72 1.34 -13.08
N LYS A 61 2.81 1.62 -13.80
CA LYS A 61 3.41 0.69 -14.77
C LYS A 61 4.38 -0.30 -14.13
N CYS A 62 4.77 -0.08 -12.87
CA CYS A 62 5.64 -1.02 -12.18
C CYS A 62 4.81 -2.18 -11.63
N PRO A 63 5.36 -3.41 -11.62
CA PRO A 63 4.68 -4.53 -11.00
C PRO A 63 4.37 -4.18 -9.54
N SER A 64 3.12 -4.37 -9.12
CA SER A 64 2.82 -4.49 -7.70
C SER A 64 3.63 -5.67 -7.20
N ALA A 65 4.51 -5.46 -6.23
CA ALA A 65 5.23 -6.56 -5.59
C ALA A 65 4.20 -7.45 -4.89
N ARG A 66 3.69 -8.43 -5.63
CA ARG A 66 2.91 -9.53 -5.14
C ARG A 66 3.13 -10.71 -6.09
N ALA A 67 4.27 -11.35 -5.87
CA ALA A 67 4.46 -12.76 -6.12
C ALA A 67 5.49 -13.25 -5.09
N VAL A 68 5.09 -13.31 -3.82
CA VAL A 68 5.67 -14.30 -2.92
C VAL A 68 4.84 -15.56 -3.16
N ALA A 69 5.29 -16.38 -4.10
CA ALA A 69 4.93 -17.78 -4.09
C ALA A 69 5.75 -18.42 -2.95
N ALA A 70 5.08 -18.91 -1.92
CA ALA A 70 5.60 -19.83 -0.93
C ALA A 70 4.45 -20.72 -0.48
#